data_AF-A0A965IWC9-F1
#
_entry.id   AF-A0A965IWC9-F1
#
_cell.length_a   1.000
_cell.length_b   1.000
_cell.length_c   1.000
_cell.angle_alpha   90.00
_cell.angle_beta   90.00
_cell.angle_gamma   90.00
#
_symmetry.space_group_name_H-M   'P 1'
#
loop_
_entity.id
_entity.type
_entity.pdbx_description
1 polymer ?
#
loop_
_entity_poly.entity_id
_entity_poly.type
_entity_poly.pdbx_seq_one_letter_code
_entity_poly.pdbx_strand_id
1 'polypeptide(L)'
;MDPVALAEAQRLREQQEVQAAFAKGITALRDFIAPASLEFQSTHFQIGTRFARTYYVYGYPRQLYTGWISSMVNIDEVIDLSFFVYPVESQVVLENLRKKVGQLEAGIQIDNEKGKVRDPGKQAAIQDAEELRDKLQVGEERFFRFGFYFTIYGSSIDELEFVSHKVESILGQQLVYSKPASAQQEQGLNSTLPQFTDQLQIRRNMNTGAISTSFPFTSADLSQDNGILYGINMHNSGLVIFDRFSLENGNSVVFAKSGAGKSFTVKLEALRSMMMGTEVFIIDPENEYQRMCDAVAGSYVRLSLSSTTRINPFDLPKVVDAEESDNALRSNLITLHGLLRLMMGGAQAQMANSGNNAAQPVLNPVEEADLDAALIETYAKAGITNDPLTHQSPPPTIADLYDVL
;
A
#
# COMPACT_ATOMS: atom_id res chain seq x y z
N MET A 1 -1.94 32.28 -68.49
CA MET A 1 -1.81 31.17 -67.52
C MET A 1 -1.42 29.94 -68.33
N ASP A 2 -0.35 29.27 -67.96
CA ASP A 2 0.18 28.13 -68.70
C ASP A 2 -0.77 26.92 -68.53
N PRO A 3 -1.42 26.44 -69.61
CA PRO A 3 -2.39 25.32 -69.52
C PRO A 3 -1.76 24.03 -69.01
N VAL A 4 -0.43 23.87 -69.13
CA VAL A 4 0.30 22.70 -68.62
C VAL A 4 0.37 22.72 -67.08
N ALA A 5 0.62 23.89 -66.47
CA ALA A 5 0.71 24.04 -65.02
C ALA A 5 -0.64 23.86 -64.31
N LEU A 6 -1.74 24.28 -64.95
CA LEU A 6 -3.11 24.05 -64.45
C LEU A 6 -3.47 22.55 -64.49
N ALA A 7 -3.09 21.84 -65.55
CA ALA A 7 -3.33 20.40 -65.69
C ALA A 7 -2.49 19.57 -64.69
N GLU A 8 -1.25 19.97 -64.41
CA GLU A 8 -0.42 19.33 -63.37
C GLU A 8 -0.99 19.54 -61.96
N ALA A 9 -1.45 20.76 -61.64
CA ALA A 9 -2.08 21.04 -60.34
C ALA A 9 -3.39 20.26 -60.14
N GLN A 10 -4.17 20.07 -61.21
CA GLN A 10 -5.39 19.26 -61.18
C GLN A 10 -5.09 17.78 -60.96
N ARG A 11 -4.09 17.22 -61.65
CA ARG A 11 -3.64 15.83 -61.46
C ARG A 11 -3.08 15.58 -60.06
N LEU A 12 -2.37 16.55 -59.49
CA LEU A 12 -1.86 16.45 -58.12
C LEU A 12 -2.99 16.43 -57.08
N ARG A 13 -4.04 17.24 -57.27
CA ARG A 13 -5.25 17.20 -56.44
C ARG A 13 -6.01 15.89 -56.57
N GLU A 14 -6.23 15.42 -57.80
CA GLU A 14 -6.87 14.11 -58.03
C GLU A 14 -6.05 12.98 -57.41
N GLN A 15 -4.71 12.99 -57.54
CA GLN A 15 -3.85 11.99 -56.89
C GLN A 15 -3.94 12.06 -55.37
N GLN A 16 -3.99 13.25 -54.77
CA GLN A 16 -4.18 13.41 -53.33
C GLN A 16 -5.56 12.93 -52.86
N GLU A 17 -6.62 13.23 -53.61
CA GLU A 17 -7.98 12.73 -53.31
C GLU A 17 -8.08 11.22 -53.45
N VAL A 18 -7.48 10.64 -54.49
CA VAL A 18 -7.42 9.19 -54.71
C VAL A 18 -6.58 8.51 -53.63
N GLN A 19 -5.44 9.08 -53.23
CA GLN A 19 -4.64 8.57 -52.10
C GLN A 19 -5.39 8.67 -50.77
N ALA A 20 -6.10 9.77 -50.52
CA ALA A 20 -6.91 9.92 -49.31
C ALA A 20 -8.10 8.93 -49.29
N ALA A 21 -8.73 8.67 -50.44
CA ALA A 21 -9.78 7.67 -50.59
C ALA A 21 -9.24 6.24 -50.41
N PHE A 22 -8.05 5.95 -50.96
CA PHE A 22 -7.36 4.66 -50.77
C PHE A 22 -6.97 4.44 -49.31
N ALA A 23 -6.46 5.47 -48.61
CA ALA A 23 -6.15 5.40 -47.19
C ALA A 23 -7.41 5.25 -46.31
N LYS A 24 -8.57 5.71 -46.76
CA LYS A 24 -9.87 5.43 -46.11
C LYS A 24 -10.39 4.01 -46.37
N GLY A 25 -9.98 3.38 -47.47
CA GLY A 25 -10.35 2.00 -47.82
C GLY A 25 -9.48 0.92 -47.16
N ILE A 26 -8.34 1.30 -46.58
CA ILE A 26 -7.53 0.40 -45.75
C ILE A 26 -8.18 0.33 -44.37
N THR A 27 -8.63 -0.86 -43.98
CA THR A 27 -9.11 -1.14 -42.62
C THR A 27 -8.06 -0.71 -41.60
N ALA A 28 -8.36 0.35 -40.86
CA ALA A 28 -7.50 0.87 -39.82
C ALA A 28 -7.93 0.31 -38.46
N LEU A 29 -7.02 0.33 -37.48
CA LEU A 29 -7.33 -0.12 -36.10
C LEU A 29 -8.59 0.55 -35.53
N ARG A 30 -8.83 1.81 -35.91
CA ARG A 30 -10.04 2.56 -35.52
C ARG A 30 -11.35 1.88 -35.95
N ASP A 31 -11.34 1.18 -37.09
CA ASP A 31 -12.54 0.54 -37.63
C ASP A 31 -12.88 -0.75 -36.86
N PHE A 32 -11.88 -1.33 -36.17
CA PHE A 32 -12.08 -2.47 -35.25
C PHE A 32 -12.50 -2.04 -33.84
N ILE A 33 -12.09 -0.85 -33.39
CA ILE A 33 -12.39 -0.34 -32.03
C ILE A 33 -13.68 0.49 -32.02
N ALA A 34 -14.06 1.10 -33.15
CA ALA A 34 -15.26 1.92 -33.25
C ALA A 34 -16.52 1.08 -32.93
N PRO A 35 -17.43 1.57 -32.08
CA PRO A 35 -18.65 0.87 -31.78
C PRO A 35 -19.55 0.78 -33.02
N ALA A 36 -20.32 -0.32 -33.11
CA ALA A 36 -21.22 -0.55 -34.24
C ALA A 36 -22.35 0.49 -34.35
N SER A 37 -22.79 1.06 -33.23
CA SER A 37 -23.79 2.13 -33.16
C SER A 37 -23.60 2.98 -31.91
N LEU A 38 -24.01 4.25 -32.03
CA LEU A 38 -24.01 5.24 -30.96
C LEU A 38 -25.32 6.03 -31.07
N GLU A 39 -26.21 5.91 -30.08
CA GLU A 39 -27.50 6.61 -30.05
C GLU A 39 -27.62 7.44 -28.78
N PHE A 40 -27.89 8.73 -28.92
CA PHE A 40 -28.02 9.66 -27.79
C PHE A 40 -29.48 9.94 -27.46
N GLN A 41 -29.82 9.80 -26.19
CA GLN A 41 -31.08 10.27 -25.63
C GLN A 41 -30.81 11.41 -24.64
N SER A 42 -31.88 12.06 -24.16
CA SER A 42 -31.73 13.18 -23.23
C SER A 42 -31.12 12.76 -21.89
N THR A 43 -31.36 11.54 -21.41
CA THR A 43 -30.95 11.11 -20.06
C THR A 43 -29.81 10.09 -20.07
N HIS A 44 -29.56 9.44 -21.20
CA HIS A 44 -28.57 8.38 -21.35
C HIS A 44 -28.24 8.21 -22.84
N PHE A 45 -27.31 7.34 -23.16
CA PHE A 45 -26.97 6.97 -24.53
C PHE A 45 -26.68 5.48 -24.61
N GLN A 46 -26.78 4.92 -25.81
CA GLN A 46 -26.52 3.52 -26.09
C GLN A 46 -25.26 3.40 -26.94
N ILE A 47 -24.29 2.63 -26.46
CA ILE A 47 -23.08 2.25 -27.21
C ILE A 47 -23.14 0.74 -27.47
N GLY A 48 -23.40 0.36 -28.73
CA GLY A 48 -23.61 -1.04 -29.09
C GLY A 48 -24.74 -1.68 -28.27
N THR A 49 -24.41 -2.62 -27.40
CA THR A 49 -25.38 -3.34 -26.55
C THR A 49 -25.49 -2.80 -25.13
N ARG A 50 -24.74 -1.74 -24.76
CA ARG A 50 -24.73 -1.18 -23.40
C ARG A 50 -25.40 0.19 -23.35
N PHE A 51 -26.09 0.46 -22.25
CA PHE A 51 -26.60 1.78 -21.91
C PHE A 51 -25.58 2.48 -21.01
N ALA A 52 -25.41 3.77 -21.22
CA ALA A 52 -24.44 4.57 -20.49
C ALA A 52 -24.99 5.95 -20.17
N ARG A 53 -24.49 6.56 -19.10
CA ARG A 53 -24.90 7.89 -18.65
C ARG A 53 -23.69 8.63 -18.12
N THR A 54 -23.46 9.83 -18.63
CA THR A 54 -22.40 10.72 -18.14
C THR A 54 -22.93 11.67 -17.09
N TYR A 55 -22.10 11.88 -16.07
CA TYR A 55 -22.31 12.80 -14.96
C TYR A 55 -21.16 13.80 -14.86
N TYR A 56 -21.48 14.94 -14.25
CA TYR A 56 -20.48 15.92 -13.84
C TYR A 56 -20.66 16.25 -12.37
N VAL A 57 -19.54 16.49 -11.69
CA VAL A 57 -19.55 16.92 -10.28
C VAL A 57 -19.58 18.43 -10.21
N TYR A 58 -20.57 18.97 -9.51
CA TYR A 58 -20.78 20.40 -9.38
C TYR A 58 -20.65 20.89 -7.93
N GLY A 59 -20.65 20.03 -6.93
CA GLY A 59 -20.56 20.41 -5.52
C GLY A 59 -19.53 19.57 -4.79
N TYR A 60 -18.74 20.22 -3.95
CA TYR A 60 -17.72 19.59 -3.11
C TYR A 60 -17.90 20.07 -1.66
N PRO A 61 -17.49 19.26 -0.67
CA PRO A 61 -17.42 19.71 0.72
C PRO A 61 -16.44 20.86 0.89
N ARG A 62 -16.53 21.56 2.03
CA ARG A 62 -15.58 22.63 2.40
C ARG A 62 -14.14 22.11 2.54
N GLN A 63 -13.98 20.85 2.94
CA GLN A 63 -12.69 20.16 3.04
C GLN A 63 -12.79 18.80 2.36
N LEU A 64 -11.83 18.50 1.49
CA LEU A 64 -11.65 17.17 0.91
C LEU A 64 -10.55 16.44 1.69
N TYR A 65 -10.79 15.16 1.96
CA TYR A 65 -9.81 14.29 2.61
C TYR A 65 -9.02 13.53 1.55
N THR A 66 -7.76 13.21 1.86
CA THR A 66 -6.91 12.39 0.99
C THR A 66 -7.59 11.07 0.63
N GLY A 67 -7.66 10.77 -0.68
CA GLY A 67 -8.24 9.51 -1.15
C GLY A 67 -9.76 9.47 -1.16
N TRP A 68 -10.44 10.62 -1.11
CA TRP A 68 -11.92 10.67 -1.19
C TRP A 68 -12.47 9.96 -2.43
N ILE A 69 -11.73 10.01 -3.54
CA ILE A 69 -12.10 9.35 -4.80
C ILE A 69 -11.94 7.82 -4.78
N SER A 70 -11.26 7.26 -3.77
CA SER A 70 -10.96 5.82 -3.69
C SER A 70 -12.21 4.94 -3.72
N SER A 71 -13.33 5.43 -3.16
CA SER A 71 -14.62 4.74 -3.20
C SER A 71 -15.21 4.62 -4.61
N MET A 72 -14.89 5.57 -5.50
CA MET A 72 -15.28 5.53 -6.91
C MET A 72 -14.36 4.66 -7.75
N VAL A 73 -13.06 4.62 -7.43
CA VAL A 73 -12.07 3.81 -8.15
C VAL A 73 -12.22 2.32 -7.83
N ASN A 74 -12.52 2.00 -6.57
CA ASN A 74 -12.67 0.61 -6.10
C ASN A 74 -14.10 0.08 -6.18
N ILE A 75 -15.00 0.78 -6.87
CA ILE A 75 -16.37 0.30 -7.05
C ILE A 75 -16.37 -0.90 -8.00
N ASP A 76 -17.11 -1.95 -7.64
CA ASP A 76 -17.33 -3.12 -8.51
C ASP A 76 -18.38 -2.81 -9.59
N GLU A 77 -18.13 -1.78 -10.40
CA GLU A 77 -18.96 -1.35 -11.53
C GLU A 77 -18.07 -0.82 -12.66
N VAL A 78 -18.54 -0.91 -13.90
CA VAL A 78 -17.81 -0.34 -15.03
C VAL A 78 -18.04 1.17 -15.07
N ILE A 79 -16.99 1.92 -14.78
CA ILE A 79 -17.02 3.39 -14.73
C ILE A 79 -15.77 3.99 -15.36
N ASP A 80 -15.97 5.03 -16.17
CA ASP A 80 -14.88 5.88 -16.66
C ASP A 80 -14.82 7.15 -15.82
N LEU A 81 -13.64 7.49 -15.32
CA LEU A 81 -13.39 8.72 -14.55
C LEU A 81 -12.46 9.64 -15.33
N SER A 82 -12.82 10.93 -15.42
CA SER A 82 -12.03 11.94 -16.13
C SER A 82 -11.88 13.20 -15.29
N PHE A 83 -10.62 13.62 -15.13
CA PHE A 83 -10.23 14.82 -14.39
C PHE A 83 -9.61 15.84 -15.35
N PHE A 84 -10.14 17.05 -15.32
CA PHE A 84 -9.57 18.19 -16.03
C PHE A 84 -9.04 19.20 -15.02
N VAL A 85 -7.74 19.49 -15.11
CA VAL A 85 -7.06 20.44 -14.23
C VAL A 85 -6.52 21.59 -15.08
N TYR A 86 -7.14 22.76 -14.98
CA TYR A 86 -6.70 23.95 -15.69
C TYR A 86 -6.05 24.94 -14.71
N PRO A 87 -4.76 25.25 -14.85
CA PRO A 87 -4.12 26.27 -14.02
C PRO A 87 -4.73 27.65 -14.29
N VAL A 88 -4.85 28.45 -13.23
CA VAL A 88 -5.28 29.85 -13.32
C VAL A 88 -4.14 30.73 -12.82
N GLU A 89 -3.87 31.83 -13.51
CA GLU A 89 -2.86 32.79 -13.09
C GLU A 89 -3.19 33.39 -11.72
N SER A 90 -2.24 33.28 -10.78
CA SER A 90 -2.45 33.72 -9.40
C SER A 90 -2.82 35.20 -9.29
N GLN A 91 -2.29 36.06 -10.17
CA GLN A 91 -2.62 37.50 -10.18
C GLN A 91 -4.12 37.75 -10.39
N VAL A 92 -4.72 37.05 -11.36
CA VAL A 92 -6.16 37.16 -11.67
C VAL A 92 -7.00 36.69 -10.47
N VAL A 93 -6.55 35.65 -9.77
CA VAL A 93 -7.26 35.12 -8.59
C VAL A 93 -7.16 36.09 -7.41
N LEU A 94 -5.97 36.64 -7.15
CA LEU A 94 -5.75 37.63 -6.09
C LEU A 94 -6.60 38.89 -6.29
N GLU A 95 -6.70 39.40 -7.53
CA GLU A 95 -7.58 40.54 -7.83
C GLU A 95 -9.06 40.23 -7.59
N ASN A 96 -9.51 39.04 -7.99
CA ASN A 96 -10.90 38.62 -7.79
C ASN A 96 -11.22 38.40 -6.31
N LEU A 97 -10.31 37.77 -5.55
CA LEU A 97 -10.43 37.60 -4.10
C LEU A 97 -10.49 38.97 -3.41
N ARG A 98 -9.62 39.91 -3.75
CA ARG A 98 -9.65 41.28 -3.21
C ARG A 98 -10.99 41.98 -3.46
N LYS A 99 -11.51 41.91 -4.69
CA LYS A 99 -12.83 42.46 -5.02
C LYS A 99 -13.92 41.79 -4.20
N LYS A 100 -13.84 40.47 -4.00
CA LYS A 100 -14.85 39.70 -3.29
C LYS A 100 -14.84 39.96 -1.78
N VAL A 101 -13.66 40.05 -1.17
CA VAL A 101 -13.50 40.45 0.24
C VAL A 101 -14.10 41.84 0.45
N GLY A 102 -13.73 42.82 -0.38
CA GLY A 102 -14.28 44.17 -0.26
C GLY A 102 -15.80 44.23 -0.39
N GLN A 103 -16.40 43.40 -1.25
CA GLN A 103 -17.87 43.27 -1.35
C GLN A 103 -18.49 42.66 -0.07
N LEU A 104 -17.85 41.66 0.52
CA LEU A 104 -18.34 41.00 1.75
C LEU A 104 -18.22 41.93 2.96
N GLU A 105 -17.09 42.63 3.10
CA GLU A 105 -16.85 43.63 4.16
C GLU A 105 -17.83 44.79 4.09
N ALA A 106 -18.03 45.37 2.89
CA ALA A 106 -19.03 46.41 2.68
C ALA A 106 -20.45 45.91 3.02
N GLY A 107 -20.76 44.66 2.69
CA GLY A 107 -22.02 44.03 3.06
C GLY A 107 -22.21 43.91 4.58
N ILE A 108 -21.18 43.52 5.31
CA ILE A 108 -21.20 43.47 6.79
C ILE A 108 -21.37 44.87 7.38
N GLN A 109 -20.69 45.87 6.82
CA GLN A 109 -20.81 47.25 7.28
C GLN A 109 -22.24 47.79 7.11
N ILE A 110 -22.85 47.57 5.96
CA ILE A 110 -24.25 47.95 5.70
C ILE A 110 -25.22 47.22 6.62
N ASP A 111 -25.00 45.92 6.86
CA ASP A 111 -25.85 45.14 7.77
C ASP A 111 -25.72 45.61 9.22
N ASN A 112 -24.51 45.99 9.66
CA ASN A 112 -24.26 46.59 10.97
C ASN A 112 -24.94 47.98 11.11
N GLU A 113 -24.84 48.84 10.09
CA GLU A 113 -25.52 50.14 10.05
C GLU A 113 -27.05 49.99 10.13
N LYS A 114 -27.59 48.92 9.56
CA LYS A 114 -29.02 48.57 9.63
C LYS A 114 -29.42 47.82 10.90
N GLY A 115 -28.50 47.64 11.85
CA GLY A 115 -28.75 46.97 13.12
C GLY A 115 -29.07 45.47 13.00
N LYS A 116 -28.69 44.82 11.90
CA LYS A 116 -28.89 43.37 11.73
C LYS A 116 -27.88 42.59 12.56
N VAL A 117 -28.28 41.39 12.99
CA VAL A 117 -27.40 40.47 13.71
C VAL A 117 -26.27 40.01 12.78
N ARG A 118 -25.08 39.90 13.36
CA ARG A 118 -23.85 39.43 12.72
C ARG A 118 -24.08 38.07 12.04
N ASP A 119 -23.71 37.97 10.77
CA ASP A 119 -23.77 36.73 9.97
C ASP A 119 -22.44 35.96 10.08
N PRO A 120 -22.39 34.83 10.81
CA PRO A 120 -21.15 34.06 10.97
C PRO A 120 -20.63 33.48 9.64
N GLY A 121 -21.51 33.21 8.68
CA GLY A 121 -21.13 32.65 7.38
C GLY A 121 -20.35 33.64 6.53
N LYS A 122 -20.78 34.91 6.51
CA LYS A 122 -20.06 35.98 5.79
C LYS A 122 -18.65 36.20 6.36
N GLN A 123 -18.50 36.11 7.68
CA GLN A 123 -17.21 36.29 8.32
C GLN A 123 -16.25 35.13 8.09
N ALA A 124 -16.74 33.89 8.19
CA ALA A 124 -15.96 32.73 7.82
C ALA A 124 -15.51 32.82 6.35
N ALA A 125 -16.38 33.28 5.45
CA ALA A 125 -16.03 33.46 4.04
C ALA A 125 -14.94 34.53 3.82
N ILE A 126 -14.94 35.62 4.60
CA ILE A 126 -13.86 36.62 4.56
C ILE A 126 -12.56 36.02 5.07
N GLN A 127 -12.59 35.33 6.21
CA GLN A 127 -11.41 34.72 6.81
C GLN A 127 -10.79 33.66 5.88
N ASP A 128 -11.61 32.77 5.31
CA ASP A 128 -11.17 31.76 4.34
C ASP A 128 -10.56 32.42 3.07
N ALA A 129 -11.14 33.53 2.61
CA ALA A 129 -10.65 34.26 1.43
C ALA A 129 -9.32 34.99 1.70
N GLU A 130 -9.14 35.56 2.90
CA GLU A 130 -7.89 36.19 3.33
C GLU A 130 -6.77 35.15 3.49
N GLU A 131 -7.05 34.01 4.14
CA GLU A 131 -6.07 32.93 4.30
C GLU A 131 -5.60 32.38 2.95
N LEU A 132 -6.54 32.15 2.03
CA LEU A 132 -6.23 31.71 0.67
C LEU A 132 -5.39 32.77 -0.08
N ARG A 133 -5.68 34.06 0.13
CA ARG A 133 -4.93 35.16 -0.51
C ARG A 133 -3.48 35.18 -0.02
N ASP A 134 -3.25 35.02 1.27
CA ASP A 134 -1.91 35.01 1.86
C ASP A 134 -1.10 33.82 1.33
N LYS A 135 -1.70 32.61 1.28
CA LYS A 135 -1.08 31.41 0.70
C LYS A 135 -0.74 31.55 -0.79
N LEU A 136 -1.64 32.17 -1.57
CA LEU A 136 -1.39 32.46 -3.00
C LEU A 136 -0.28 33.49 -3.20
N GLN A 137 -0.17 34.48 -2.31
CA GLN A 137 0.84 35.54 -2.41
C GLN A 137 2.25 35.04 -2.09
N VAL A 138 2.38 34.13 -1.11
CA VAL A 138 3.65 33.47 -0.77
C VAL A 138 4.02 32.40 -1.80
N GLY A 139 3.05 31.93 -2.60
CA GLY A 139 3.26 30.89 -3.62
C GLY A 139 3.23 29.47 -3.06
N GLU A 140 2.73 29.30 -1.84
CA GLU A 140 2.51 27.99 -1.20
C GLU A 140 1.41 27.20 -1.91
N GLU A 141 0.35 27.90 -2.34
CA GLU A 141 -0.74 27.32 -3.12
C GLU A 141 -0.88 27.99 -4.49
N ARG A 142 -1.38 27.22 -5.44
CA ARG A 142 -1.88 27.67 -6.75
C ARG A 142 -3.36 27.37 -6.88
N PHE A 143 -4.01 28.13 -7.76
CA PHE A 143 -5.43 28.01 -8.04
C PHE A 143 -5.67 27.35 -9.40
N PHE A 144 -6.71 26.53 -9.46
CA PHE A 144 -7.05 25.75 -10.64
C PHE A 144 -8.56 25.73 -10.85
N ARG A 145 -8.97 25.54 -12.10
CA ARG A 145 -10.32 25.12 -12.47
C ARG A 145 -10.31 23.61 -12.66
N PHE A 146 -11.00 22.91 -11.77
CA PHE A 146 -11.12 21.47 -11.72
C PHE A 146 -12.47 21.03 -12.31
N GLY A 147 -12.44 20.19 -13.34
CA GLY A 147 -13.60 19.47 -13.88
C GLY A 147 -13.48 18.00 -13.50
N PHE A 148 -14.57 17.42 -13.00
CA PHE A 148 -14.63 15.98 -12.72
C PHE A 148 -15.90 15.42 -13.36
N TYR A 149 -15.70 14.50 -14.29
CA TYR A 149 -16.75 13.84 -15.05
C TYR A 149 -16.59 12.33 -14.94
N PHE A 150 -17.70 11.62 -14.96
CA PHE A 150 -17.68 10.17 -14.98
C PHE A 150 -18.81 9.60 -15.82
N THR A 151 -18.55 8.48 -16.49
CA THR A 151 -19.55 7.75 -17.28
C THR A 151 -19.71 6.37 -16.70
N ILE A 152 -20.95 6.03 -16.36
CA ILE A 152 -21.34 4.70 -15.89
C ILE A 152 -21.99 3.92 -17.02
N TYR A 153 -21.88 2.59 -16.95
CA TYR A 153 -22.40 1.67 -17.95
C TYR A 153 -23.31 0.62 -17.29
N GLY A 154 -24.34 0.18 -18.00
CA GLY A 154 -25.22 -0.91 -17.63
C GLY A 154 -25.67 -1.71 -18.84
N SER A 155 -26.08 -2.96 -18.63
CA SER A 155 -26.61 -3.85 -19.66
C SER A 155 -28.10 -3.62 -19.92
N SER A 156 -28.80 -3.01 -18.96
CA SER A 156 -30.20 -2.59 -19.08
C SER A 156 -30.40 -1.19 -18.47
N ILE A 157 -31.54 -0.57 -18.77
CA ILE A 157 -31.93 0.72 -18.17
C ILE A 157 -32.10 0.59 -16.65
N ASP A 158 -32.63 -0.53 -16.17
CA ASP A 158 -32.81 -0.79 -14.74
C ASP A 158 -31.46 -0.92 -14.01
N GLU A 159 -30.50 -1.60 -14.63
CA GLU A 159 -29.12 -1.71 -14.11
C GLU A 159 -28.44 -0.35 -14.11
N LEU A 160 -28.59 0.44 -15.18
CA LEU A 160 -28.03 1.79 -15.25
C LEU A 160 -28.58 2.68 -14.13
N GLU A 161 -29.87 2.59 -13.81
CA GLU A 161 -30.48 3.37 -12.72
C GLU A 161 -30.01 2.88 -11.35
N PHE A 162 -29.85 1.58 -11.15
CA PHE A 162 -29.28 1.00 -9.94
C PHE A 162 -27.84 1.51 -9.70
N VAL A 163 -26.98 1.44 -10.73
CA VAL A 163 -25.60 1.93 -10.65
C VAL A 163 -25.56 3.45 -10.43
N SER A 164 -26.46 4.20 -11.08
CA SER A 164 -26.63 5.64 -10.87
C SER A 164 -26.87 5.97 -9.40
N HIS A 165 -27.85 5.33 -8.77
CA HIS A 165 -28.17 5.55 -7.36
C HIS A 165 -27.06 5.10 -6.42
N LYS A 166 -26.37 4.00 -6.73
CA LYS A 166 -25.21 3.51 -5.97
C LYS A 166 -24.09 4.57 -5.96
N VAL A 167 -23.73 5.08 -7.13
CA VAL A 167 -22.69 6.12 -7.29
C VAL A 167 -23.07 7.44 -6.63
N GLU A 168 -24.30 7.92 -6.84
CA GLU A 168 -24.79 9.15 -6.20
C GLU A 168 -24.82 9.03 -4.67
N SER A 169 -25.14 7.84 -4.14
CA SER A 169 -25.14 7.58 -2.69
C SER A 169 -23.72 7.62 -2.12
N ILE A 170 -22.74 7.04 -2.81
CA ILE A 170 -21.32 7.06 -2.40
C ILE A 170 -20.79 8.50 -2.36
N LEU A 171 -21.03 9.27 -3.42
CA LEU A 171 -20.61 10.67 -3.49
C LEU A 171 -21.36 11.52 -2.45
N GLY A 172 -22.65 11.28 -2.25
CA GLY A 172 -23.48 11.98 -1.28
C GLY A 172 -23.03 11.80 0.17
N GLN A 173 -22.55 10.61 0.55
CA GLN A 173 -21.94 10.36 1.87
C GLN A 173 -20.70 11.23 2.13
N GLN A 174 -19.98 11.59 1.06
CA GLN A 174 -18.81 12.46 1.10
C GLN A 174 -19.16 13.95 0.89
N LEU A 175 -20.45 14.29 0.82
CA LEU A 175 -20.96 15.63 0.49
C LEU A 175 -20.47 16.13 -0.88
N VAL A 176 -20.18 15.21 -1.79
CA VAL A 176 -19.86 15.48 -3.20
C VAL A 176 -21.15 15.32 -4.00
N TYR A 177 -21.50 16.33 -4.79
CA TYR A 177 -22.76 16.38 -5.51
C TYR A 177 -22.54 16.34 -7.02
N SER A 178 -23.15 15.37 -7.67
CA SER A 178 -23.13 15.15 -9.12
C SER A 178 -24.52 15.39 -9.74
N LYS A 179 -24.54 15.65 -11.05
CA LYS A 179 -25.75 15.67 -11.87
C LYS A 179 -25.52 14.95 -13.19
N PRO A 180 -26.54 14.30 -13.76
CA PRO A 180 -26.44 13.77 -15.12
C PRO A 180 -26.28 14.93 -16.11
N ALA A 181 -25.49 14.72 -17.15
CA ALA A 181 -25.33 15.63 -18.28
C ALA A 181 -26.56 15.56 -19.21
N SER A 182 -27.75 15.84 -18.66
CA SER A 182 -29.01 15.74 -19.39
C SER A 182 -29.01 16.65 -20.61
N ALA A 183 -29.42 16.12 -21.76
CA ALA A 183 -29.35 16.73 -23.08
C ALA A 183 -27.93 17.08 -23.57
N GLN A 184 -26.89 16.70 -22.83
CA GLN A 184 -25.47 16.90 -23.15
C GLN A 184 -24.66 15.60 -23.04
N GLN A 185 -25.30 14.45 -23.29
CA GLN A 185 -24.69 13.13 -23.15
C GLN A 185 -23.53 12.94 -24.15
N GLU A 186 -23.63 13.49 -25.35
CA GLU A 186 -22.55 13.45 -26.35
C GLU A 186 -21.32 14.23 -25.88
N GLN A 187 -21.52 15.46 -25.39
CA GLN A 187 -20.45 16.27 -24.82
C GLN A 187 -19.88 15.61 -23.56
N GLY A 188 -20.73 14.95 -22.78
CA GLY A 188 -20.33 14.16 -21.62
C GLY A 188 -19.39 13.03 -21.99
N LEU A 189 -19.80 12.15 -22.92
CA LEU A 189 -18.98 11.04 -23.40
C LEU A 189 -17.64 11.54 -23.95
N ASN A 190 -17.65 12.59 -24.77
CA ASN A 190 -16.41 13.17 -25.31
C ASN A 190 -15.46 13.69 -24.21
N SER A 191 -16.02 14.12 -23.07
CA SER A 191 -15.25 14.59 -21.91
C SER A 191 -14.72 13.44 -21.04
N THR A 192 -15.29 12.24 -21.11
CA THR A 192 -14.80 11.07 -20.37
C THR A 192 -13.89 10.17 -21.19
N LEU A 193 -13.98 10.23 -22.52
CA LEU A 193 -13.07 9.52 -23.40
C LEU A 193 -11.62 10.05 -23.28
N PRO A 194 -10.60 9.19 -23.49
CA PRO A 194 -9.18 9.56 -23.40
C PRO A 194 -8.70 10.37 -24.61
N GLN A 195 -9.50 11.33 -25.08
CA GLN A 195 -9.19 12.27 -26.16
C GLN A 195 -8.80 13.66 -25.61
N PHE A 196 -8.73 13.80 -24.28
CA PHE A 196 -8.34 15.02 -23.58
C PHE A 196 -9.15 16.26 -24.02
N THR A 197 -10.45 16.08 -24.28
CA THR A 197 -11.34 17.12 -24.79
C THR A 197 -12.48 17.40 -23.79
N ASP A 198 -12.36 18.46 -23.00
CA ASP A 198 -13.42 18.91 -22.09
C ASP A 198 -14.52 19.65 -22.88
N GLN A 199 -15.61 18.98 -23.26
CA GLN A 199 -16.73 19.63 -23.95
C GLN A 199 -17.80 20.16 -22.99
N LEU A 200 -17.93 19.56 -21.80
CA LEU A 200 -18.89 20.00 -20.79
C LEU A 200 -18.49 21.36 -20.18
N GLN A 201 -17.18 21.60 -19.99
CA GLN A 201 -16.63 22.85 -19.45
C GLN A 201 -17.18 23.24 -18.06
N ILE A 202 -17.77 22.28 -17.33
CA ILE A 202 -18.33 22.47 -15.98
C ILE A 202 -17.22 22.27 -14.97
N ARG A 203 -16.71 23.39 -14.46
CA ARG A 203 -15.51 23.43 -13.62
C ARG A 203 -15.77 24.14 -12.30
N ARG A 204 -15.08 23.70 -11.27
CA ARG A 204 -15.03 24.34 -9.95
C ARG A 204 -13.64 24.85 -9.64
N ASN A 205 -13.61 25.98 -8.96
CA ASN A 205 -12.38 26.57 -8.48
C ASN A 205 -11.87 25.77 -7.29
N MET A 206 -10.62 25.33 -7.34
CA MET A 206 -9.95 24.62 -6.26
C MET A 206 -8.50 25.07 -6.13
N ASN A 207 -7.98 25.01 -4.89
CA ASN A 207 -6.58 25.22 -4.61
C ASN A 207 -5.78 23.92 -4.76
N THR A 208 -4.45 24.05 -4.69
CA THR A 208 -3.52 22.92 -4.82
C THR A 208 -3.77 21.84 -3.78
N GLY A 209 -4.03 22.24 -2.53
CA GLY A 209 -4.32 21.31 -1.43
C GLY A 209 -5.58 20.48 -1.66
N ALA A 210 -6.66 21.06 -2.19
CA ALA A 210 -7.86 20.30 -2.50
C ALA A 210 -7.65 19.33 -3.68
N ILE A 211 -6.99 19.78 -4.75
CA ILE A 211 -6.79 18.93 -5.94
C ILE A 211 -5.86 17.75 -5.65
N SER A 212 -4.80 17.95 -4.86
CA SER A 212 -3.86 16.88 -4.54
C SER A 212 -4.53 15.69 -3.83
N THR A 213 -5.58 15.94 -3.04
CA THR A 213 -6.37 14.87 -2.38
C THR A 213 -7.17 14.00 -3.35
N SER A 214 -7.36 14.47 -4.59
CA SER A 214 -8.14 13.78 -5.64
C SER A 214 -7.32 12.76 -6.42
N PHE A 215 -6.06 12.52 -6.03
CA PHE A 215 -5.23 11.50 -6.67
C PHE A 215 -5.82 10.09 -6.45
N PRO A 216 -6.13 9.33 -7.52
CA PRO A 216 -6.96 8.13 -7.41
C PRO A 216 -6.24 6.88 -6.89
N PHE A 217 -4.91 6.87 -6.89
CA PHE A 217 -4.12 5.70 -6.48
C PHE A 217 -3.70 5.84 -5.01
N THR A 218 -4.54 5.35 -4.11
CA THR A 218 -4.25 5.36 -2.66
C THR A 218 -4.05 3.97 -2.06
N SER A 219 -4.27 2.89 -2.82
CA SER A 219 -3.94 1.53 -2.35
C SER A 219 -2.52 1.15 -2.76
N ALA A 220 -1.68 0.90 -1.75
CA ALA A 220 -0.50 0.07 -1.95
C ALA A 220 -0.98 -1.38 -2.04
N ASP A 221 -1.27 -1.86 -3.26
CA ASP A 221 -1.46 -3.29 -3.45
C ASP A 221 -0.12 -3.99 -3.25
N LEU A 222 0.01 -4.69 -2.13
CA LEU A 222 1.14 -5.57 -1.85
C LEU A 222 0.92 -6.90 -2.58
N SER A 223 0.90 -6.82 -3.91
CA SER A 223 0.76 -7.95 -4.83
C SER A 223 1.96 -7.96 -5.76
N GLN A 224 2.89 -8.88 -5.50
CA GLN A 224 4.06 -9.17 -6.32
C GLN A 224 3.80 -10.43 -7.16
N ASP A 225 4.54 -10.58 -8.26
CA ASP A 225 4.49 -11.77 -9.12
C ASP A 225 5.07 -13.03 -8.45
N ASN A 226 5.84 -12.85 -7.37
CA ASN A 226 6.49 -13.93 -6.63
C ASN A 226 6.14 -13.88 -5.13
N GLY A 227 6.28 -15.02 -4.46
CA GLY A 227 6.04 -15.17 -3.03
C GLY A 227 4.77 -15.96 -2.73
N ILE A 228 4.29 -15.82 -1.50
CA ILE A 228 3.14 -16.61 -1.02
C ILE A 228 1.91 -15.71 -0.84
N LEU A 229 0.74 -16.31 -1.04
CA LEU A 229 -0.52 -15.67 -0.68
C LEU A 229 -0.57 -15.51 0.84
N TYR A 230 -0.74 -14.29 1.34
CA TYR A 230 -0.98 -14.01 2.75
C TYR A 230 -2.47 -13.86 3.06
N GLY A 231 -3.23 -13.25 2.16
CA GLY A 231 -4.66 -13.04 2.35
C GLY A 231 -5.28 -12.18 1.26
N ILE A 232 -6.41 -11.57 1.62
CA ILE A 232 -7.17 -10.68 0.75
C ILE A 232 -7.25 -9.33 1.44
N ASN A 233 -6.96 -8.27 0.70
CA ASN A 233 -7.14 -6.91 1.16
C ASN A 233 -8.64 -6.62 1.26
N MET A 234 -9.12 -6.32 2.47
CA MET A 234 -10.55 -6.10 2.71
C MET A 234 -11.10 -4.80 2.10
N HIS A 235 -10.23 -3.88 1.68
CA HIS A 235 -10.64 -2.59 1.12
C HIS A 235 -10.93 -2.63 -0.37
N ASN A 236 -10.17 -3.42 -1.13
CA ASN A 236 -10.28 -3.50 -2.59
C ASN A 236 -10.44 -4.94 -3.11
N SER A 237 -10.58 -5.92 -2.20
CA SER A 237 -10.65 -7.36 -2.52
C SER A 237 -9.45 -7.90 -3.31
N GLY A 238 -8.34 -7.14 -3.36
CA GLY A 238 -7.10 -7.55 -4.01
C GLY A 238 -6.40 -8.66 -3.23
N LEU A 239 -5.65 -9.51 -3.94
CA LEU A 239 -4.82 -10.54 -3.30
C LEU A 239 -3.57 -9.91 -2.70
N VAL A 240 -3.22 -10.31 -1.48
CA VAL A 240 -1.94 -9.93 -0.85
C VAL A 240 -0.96 -11.06 -1.09
N ILE A 241 -0.09 -10.90 -2.08
CA ILE A 241 0.93 -11.87 -2.48
C ILE A 241 2.27 -11.16 -2.42
N PHE A 242 3.21 -11.65 -1.62
CA PHE A 242 4.56 -11.08 -1.59
C PHE A 242 5.59 -12.09 -1.12
N ASP A 243 6.83 -11.89 -1.55
CA ASP A 243 7.97 -12.65 -1.06
C ASP A 243 8.66 -11.88 0.08
N ARG A 244 8.49 -12.37 1.31
CA ARG A 244 9.11 -11.76 2.49
C ARG A 244 10.64 -11.75 2.41
N PHE A 245 11.24 -12.73 1.73
CA PHE A 245 12.69 -12.84 1.60
C PHE A 245 13.28 -11.91 0.55
N SER A 246 12.45 -11.24 -0.26
CA SER A 246 12.89 -10.20 -1.18
C SER A 246 13.19 -8.86 -0.49
N LEU A 247 12.80 -8.71 0.78
CA LEU A 247 13.03 -7.51 1.57
C LEU A 247 14.46 -7.49 2.13
N GLU A 248 14.98 -6.30 2.44
CA GLU A 248 16.28 -6.16 3.12
C GLU A 248 16.34 -6.95 4.43
N ASN A 249 15.20 -7.04 5.13
CA ASN A 249 15.04 -7.86 6.30
C ASN A 249 13.78 -8.72 6.17
N GLY A 250 14.01 -10.04 6.10
CA GLY A 250 12.93 -11.02 6.00
C GLY A 250 12.25 -11.34 7.33
N ASN A 251 12.55 -10.70 8.45
CA ASN A 251 11.95 -11.07 9.75
C ASN A 251 10.44 -10.74 9.82
N SER A 252 9.67 -11.58 10.52
CA SER A 252 8.22 -11.39 10.72
C SER A 252 7.85 -11.54 12.19
N VAL A 253 6.88 -10.76 12.65
CA VAL A 253 6.33 -10.83 14.01
C VAL A 253 4.80 -10.84 13.94
N VAL A 254 4.18 -11.84 14.56
CA VAL A 254 2.72 -12.02 14.55
C VAL A 254 2.13 -11.77 15.94
N PHE A 255 1.31 -10.73 16.07
CA PHE A 255 0.58 -10.40 17.29
C PHE A 255 -0.89 -10.77 17.18
N ALA A 256 -1.41 -11.49 18.18
CA ALA A 256 -2.81 -11.89 18.21
C ALA A 256 -3.25 -12.23 19.64
N LYS A 257 -4.52 -11.95 19.96
CA LYS A 257 -5.16 -12.46 21.17
C LYS A 257 -5.39 -13.97 21.04
N SER A 258 -5.51 -14.67 22.16
CA SER A 258 -5.88 -16.10 22.15
C SER A 258 -7.19 -16.30 21.39
N GLY A 259 -7.22 -17.30 20.49
CA GLY A 259 -8.36 -17.59 19.63
C GLY A 259 -8.50 -16.71 18.37
N ALA A 260 -7.66 -15.69 18.16
CA ALA A 260 -7.75 -14.80 17.00
C ALA A 260 -7.14 -15.37 15.70
N GLY A 261 -6.71 -16.64 15.70
CA GLY A 261 -6.17 -17.31 14.52
C GLY A 261 -4.64 -17.25 14.36
N LYS A 262 -3.88 -16.85 15.39
CA LYS A 262 -2.39 -16.80 15.37
C LYS A 262 -1.77 -18.06 14.77
N SER A 263 -2.06 -19.22 15.39
CA SER A 263 -1.47 -20.50 15.01
C SER A 263 -1.96 -20.96 13.63
N PHE A 264 -3.16 -20.58 13.22
CA PHE A 264 -3.66 -20.85 11.87
C PHE A 264 -2.84 -20.09 10.82
N THR A 265 -2.66 -18.78 11.01
CA THR A 265 -1.87 -17.93 10.10
C THR A 265 -0.43 -18.43 9.98
N VAL A 266 0.24 -18.72 11.10
CA VAL A 266 1.63 -19.18 11.11
C VAL A 266 1.78 -20.55 10.45
N LYS A 267 0.86 -21.50 10.69
CA LYS A 267 0.88 -22.82 10.02
C LYS A 267 0.69 -22.68 8.52
N LEU A 268 -0.22 -21.81 8.10
CA LEU A 268 -0.50 -21.58 6.69
C LEU A 268 0.69 -20.94 5.98
N GLU A 269 1.32 -19.94 6.60
CA GLU A 269 2.56 -19.32 6.12
C GLU A 269 3.69 -20.35 6.01
N ALA A 270 3.91 -21.17 7.04
CA ALA A 270 4.92 -22.22 7.05
C ALA A 270 4.72 -23.23 5.92
N LEU A 271 3.49 -23.73 5.74
CA LEU A 271 3.15 -24.68 4.67
C LEU A 271 3.40 -24.09 3.28
N ARG A 272 2.97 -22.83 3.05
CA ARG A 272 3.18 -22.14 1.77
C ARG A 272 4.66 -21.86 1.51
N SER A 273 5.42 -21.51 2.54
CA SER A 273 6.86 -21.30 2.43
C SER A 273 7.60 -22.60 2.08
N MET A 274 7.21 -23.72 2.72
CA MET A 274 7.77 -25.05 2.37
C MET A 274 7.48 -25.44 0.92
N MET A 275 6.31 -25.09 0.38
CA MET A 275 6.00 -25.32 -1.03
C MET A 275 6.90 -24.52 -1.99
N MET A 276 7.46 -23.40 -1.53
CA MET A 276 8.43 -22.59 -2.27
C MET A 276 9.88 -23.01 -2.02
N GLY A 277 10.11 -24.12 -1.30
CA GLY A 277 11.43 -24.66 -1.01
C GLY A 277 12.10 -24.13 0.26
N THR A 278 11.37 -23.40 1.12
CA THR A 278 11.91 -22.93 2.40
C THR A 278 11.94 -24.06 3.44
N GLU A 279 13.08 -24.24 4.12
CA GLU A 279 13.17 -25.11 5.30
C GLU A 279 12.59 -24.41 6.54
N VAL A 280 11.77 -25.12 7.31
CA VAL A 280 11.04 -24.53 8.45
C VAL A 280 11.36 -25.29 9.74
N PHE A 281 11.89 -24.55 10.72
CA PHE A 281 12.14 -25.02 12.08
C PHE A 281 11.19 -24.33 13.04
N ILE A 282 10.51 -25.09 13.90
CA ILE A 282 9.50 -24.55 14.84
C ILE A 282 9.84 -24.98 16.25
N ILE A 283 9.97 -24.00 17.15
CA ILE A 283 10.04 -24.21 18.59
C ILE A 283 8.62 -24.11 19.13
N ASP A 284 8.06 -25.24 19.55
CA ASP A 284 6.64 -25.38 19.90
C ASP A 284 6.46 -25.74 21.38
N PRO A 285 6.34 -24.74 22.29
CA PRO A 285 6.11 -25.00 23.70
C PRO A 285 4.69 -25.51 24.02
N GLU A 286 3.72 -25.29 23.12
CA GLU A 286 2.30 -25.61 23.34
C GLU A 286 1.88 -26.94 22.65
N ASN A 287 2.79 -27.61 21.95
CA ASN A 287 2.56 -28.84 21.18
C ASN A 287 1.43 -28.72 20.14
N GLU A 288 1.25 -27.54 19.54
CA GLU A 288 0.21 -27.29 18.54
C GLU A 288 0.59 -27.72 17.12
N TYR A 289 1.89 -27.93 16.83
CA TYR A 289 2.41 -28.11 15.48
C TYR A 289 2.71 -29.56 15.12
N GLN A 290 2.61 -30.51 16.06
CA GLN A 290 2.91 -31.93 15.82
C GLN A 290 2.12 -32.49 14.63
N ARG A 291 0.79 -32.26 14.58
CA ARG A 291 -0.05 -32.74 13.47
C ARG A 291 0.36 -32.18 12.11
N MET A 292 0.84 -30.93 12.08
CA MET A 292 1.33 -30.32 10.84
C MET A 292 2.65 -30.96 10.42
N CYS A 293 3.55 -31.19 11.38
CA CYS A 293 4.82 -31.87 11.16
C CYS A 293 4.61 -33.27 10.55
N ASP A 294 3.72 -34.06 11.14
CA ASP A 294 3.37 -35.40 10.63
C ASP A 294 2.79 -35.34 9.20
N ALA A 295 1.94 -34.34 8.93
CA ALA A 295 1.29 -34.18 7.63
C ALA A 295 2.27 -33.84 6.49
N VAL A 296 3.39 -33.17 6.80
CA VAL A 296 4.46 -32.85 5.82
C VAL A 296 5.60 -33.85 5.86
N ALA A 297 5.45 -34.98 6.58
CA ALA A 297 6.50 -35.96 6.82
C ALA A 297 7.79 -35.34 7.42
N GLY A 298 7.61 -34.34 8.28
CA GLY A 298 8.69 -33.69 9.01
C GLY A 298 9.17 -34.50 10.21
N SER A 299 10.23 -33.99 10.86
CA SER A 299 10.80 -34.59 12.07
C SER A 299 10.34 -33.86 13.32
N TYR A 300 9.51 -34.51 14.14
CA TYR A 300 9.09 -33.96 15.42
C TYR A 300 9.99 -34.45 16.55
N VAL A 301 10.78 -33.54 17.14
CA VAL A 301 11.68 -33.85 18.25
C VAL A 301 11.03 -33.45 19.58
N ARG A 302 10.60 -34.45 20.35
CA ARG A 302 10.03 -34.22 21.68
C ARG A 302 11.14 -34.00 22.71
N LEU A 303 11.19 -32.81 23.29
CA LEU A 303 12.09 -32.48 24.40
C LEU A 303 11.32 -32.61 25.72
N SER A 304 11.50 -33.75 26.41
CA SER A 304 10.95 -33.99 27.75
C SER A 304 11.90 -34.81 28.60
N LEU A 305 11.76 -34.76 29.93
CA LEU A 305 12.59 -35.56 30.86
C LEU A 305 12.49 -37.07 30.61
N SER A 306 11.33 -37.52 30.11
CA SER A 306 11.06 -38.90 29.72
C SER A 306 11.42 -39.23 28.28
N SER A 307 11.89 -38.25 27.49
CA SER A 307 12.26 -38.47 26.09
C SER A 307 13.60 -39.21 25.99
N THR A 308 13.71 -40.07 24.99
CA THR A 308 14.97 -40.70 24.60
C THR A 308 15.91 -39.71 23.90
N THR A 309 15.37 -38.61 23.36
CA THR A 309 16.14 -37.59 22.65
C THR A 309 16.52 -36.46 23.59
N ARG A 310 17.81 -36.10 23.60
CA ARG A 310 18.37 -35.03 24.43
C ARG A 310 19.29 -34.17 23.58
N ILE A 311 19.31 -32.87 23.87
CA ILE A 311 20.25 -31.93 23.28
C ILE A 311 21.38 -31.75 24.29
N ASN A 312 22.62 -31.98 23.87
CA ASN A 312 23.79 -31.67 24.66
C ASN A 312 24.34 -30.31 24.23
N PRO A 313 24.27 -29.24 25.05
CA PRO A 313 24.85 -27.95 24.72
C PRO A 313 26.38 -27.98 24.60
N PHE A 314 27.04 -29.00 25.17
CA PHE A 314 28.49 -29.19 25.11
C PHE A 314 28.96 -29.91 23.85
N ASP A 315 28.04 -30.27 22.95
CA ASP A 315 28.39 -30.87 21.67
C ASP A 315 29.09 -29.84 20.76
N LEU A 316 30.14 -30.27 20.05
CA LEU A 316 30.84 -29.40 19.12
C LEU A 316 30.21 -29.49 17.73
N PRO A 317 30.04 -28.36 17.02
CA PRO A 317 29.53 -28.39 15.66
C PRO A 317 30.48 -29.20 14.77
N LYS A 318 29.92 -29.99 13.86
CA LYS A 318 30.71 -30.72 12.87
C LYS A 318 31.36 -29.73 11.92
N VAL A 319 32.66 -29.52 12.08
CA VAL A 319 33.41 -28.57 11.26
C VAL A 319 33.56 -29.13 9.85
N VAL A 320 33.04 -28.40 8.86
CA VAL A 320 33.11 -28.78 7.43
C VAL A 320 34.36 -28.18 6.76
N ASP A 321 34.84 -27.03 7.25
CA ASP A 321 36.00 -26.30 6.71
C ASP A 321 37.17 -26.23 7.71
N ALA A 322 38.38 -26.52 7.22
CA ALA A 322 39.60 -26.60 8.05
C ALA A 322 40.01 -25.26 8.71
N GLU A 323 39.52 -24.11 8.23
CA GLU A 323 39.79 -22.81 8.86
C GLU A 323 38.86 -22.51 10.05
N GLU A 324 37.67 -23.12 10.09
CA GLU A 324 36.73 -22.99 11.21
C GLU A 324 37.05 -23.95 12.37
N SER A 325 37.88 -24.97 12.12
CA SER A 325 38.15 -26.02 13.12
C SER A 325 38.94 -25.53 14.32
N ASP A 326 39.87 -24.60 14.10
CA ASP A 326 40.72 -24.06 15.16
C ASP A 326 39.94 -23.16 16.13
N ASN A 327 38.77 -22.66 15.72
CA ASN A 327 37.94 -21.75 16.51
C ASN A 327 36.67 -22.39 17.08
N ALA A 328 36.34 -23.63 16.69
CA ALA A 328 35.10 -24.31 17.09
C ALA A 328 34.96 -24.44 18.62
N LEU A 329 36.02 -24.92 19.30
CA LEU A 329 36.01 -25.07 20.76
C LEU A 329 35.85 -23.72 21.47
N ARG A 330 36.57 -22.68 21.02
CA ARG A 330 36.49 -21.33 21.62
C ARG A 330 35.11 -20.71 21.44
N SER A 331 34.54 -20.81 20.25
CA SER A 331 33.18 -20.33 19.97
C SER A 331 32.14 -21.05 20.83
N ASN A 332 32.30 -22.37 21.00
CA ASN A 332 31.39 -23.14 21.84
C ASN A 332 31.52 -22.79 23.33
N LEU A 333 32.75 -22.60 23.83
CA LEU A 333 32.99 -22.14 25.21
C LEU A 333 32.32 -20.78 25.48
N ILE A 334 32.45 -19.82 24.56
CA ILE A 334 31.77 -18.52 24.65
C ILE A 334 30.24 -18.70 24.64
N THR A 335 29.73 -19.57 23.77
CA THR A 335 28.29 -19.87 23.68
C THR A 335 27.77 -20.51 24.96
N LEU A 336 28.49 -21.48 25.52
CA LEU A 336 28.17 -22.16 26.78
C LEU A 336 28.22 -21.20 27.97
N HIS A 337 29.25 -20.37 28.05
CA HIS A 337 29.33 -19.32 29.06
C HIS A 337 28.09 -18.42 28.99
N GLY A 338 27.75 -17.92 27.80
CA GLY A 338 26.55 -17.11 27.58
C GLY A 338 25.25 -17.81 27.95
N LEU A 339 25.10 -19.09 27.58
CA LEU A 339 23.95 -19.92 27.92
C LEU A 339 23.82 -20.11 29.43
N LEU A 340 24.89 -20.50 30.12
CA LEU A 340 24.91 -20.72 31.57
C LEU A 340 24.62 -19.42 32.32
N ARG A 341 25.18 -18.30 31.86
CA ARG A 341 24.87 -16.96 32.39
C ARG A 341 23.39 -16.60 32.24
N LEU A 342 22.78 -16.91 31.09
CA LEU A 342 21.34 -16.72 30.87
C LEU A 342 20.51 -17.61 31.80
N MET A 343 20.88 -18.88 31.93
CA MET A 343 20.19 -19.87 32.77
C MET A 343 20.26 -19.54 34.26
N MET A 344 21.39 -19.01 34.74
CA MET A 344 21.58 -18.64 36.15
C MET A 344 20.83 -17.37 36.57
N GLY A 345 20.17 -16.67 35.63
CA GLY A 345 19.32 -15.50 35.94
C GLY A 345 19.63 -14.26 35.11
N GLY A 346 20.58 -14.31 34.18
CA GLY A 346 20.97 -13.15 33.35
C GLY A 346 19.79 -12.52 32.59
N ALA A 347 18.80 -13.33 32.19
CA ALA A 347 17.59 -12.84 31.53
C ALA A 347 16.69 -11.99 32.45
N GLN A 348 16.61 -12.30 33.74
CA GLN A 348 15.85 -11.51 34.72
C GLN A 348 16.54 -10.19 35.06
N ALA A 349 17.88 -10.19 35.13
CA ALA A 349 18.67 -8.97 35.33
C ALA A 349 18.57 -8.00 34.13
N GLN A 350 18.53 -8.52 32.89
CA GLN A 350 18.37 -7.69 31.69
C GLN A 350 16.95 -7.11 31.55
N MET A 351 15.90 -7.82 31.97
CA MET A 351 14.52 -7.29 31.94
C MET A 351 14.24 -6.29 33.08
N ALA A 352 14.91 -6.43 34.24
CA ALA A 352 14.82 -5.47 35.34
C ALA A 352 15.52 -4.13 35.06
N ASN A 353 16.43 -4.08 34.07
CA ASN A 353 17.12 -2.85 33.65
C ASN A 353 16.22 -1.80 32.97
N SER A 354 14.92 -2.07 32.77
CA SER A 354 13.96 -1.07 32.31
C SER A 354 13.49 -0.09 33.41
N GLY A 355 13.95 -0.23 34.67
CA GLY A 355 13.61 0.71 35.73
C GLY A 355 14.66 0.80 36.82
N ASN A 356 15.56 1.80 36.72
CA ASN A 356 16.39 2.48 37.75
C ASN A 356 16.92 1.76 39.01
N ASN A 357 16.80 0.45 39.14
CA ASN A 357 17.39 -0.33 40.22
C ASN A 357 18.50 -1.18 39.62
N ALA A 358 19.75 -0.83 39.92
CA ALA A 358 20.92 -1.61 39.56
C ALA A 358 20.79 -3.01 40.18
N ALA A 359 20.36 -3.98 39.39
CA ALA A 359 20.44 -5.38 39.76
C ALA A 359 21.92 -5.77 39.76
N GLN A 360 22.37 -6.38 40.85
CA GLN A 360 23.69 -7.01 40.93
C GLN A 360 23.87 -7.97 39.75
N PRO A 361 25.06 -8.05 39.13
CA PRO A 361 25.34 -9.12 38.17
C PRO A 361 25.12 -10.46 38.89
N VAL A 362 24.41 -11.37 38.21
CA VAL A 362 24.01 -12.67 38.78
C VAL A 362 25.22 -13.51 39.19
N LEU A 363 26.33 -13.36 38.47
CA LEU A 363 27.64 -13.87 38.82
C LEU A 363 28.58 -12.70 39.03
N ASN A 364 29.45 -12.78 40.03
CA ASN A 364 30.52 -11.81 40.20
C ASN A 364 31.68 -12.11 39.21
N PRO A 365 32.59 -11.15 38.93
CA PRO A 365 33.67 -11.37 37.97
C PRO A 365 34.62 -12.52 38.32
N VAL A 366 34.70 -12.92 39.59
CA VAL A 366 35.51 -14.08 40.03
C VAL A 366 34.80 -15.37 39.65
N GLU A 367 33.50 -15.47 39.91
CA GLU A 367 32.66 -16.62 39.51
C GLU A 367 32.59 -16.78 37.99
N GLU A 368 32.57 -15.69 37.22
CA GLU A 368 32.67 -15.75 35.76
C GLU A 368 34.02 -16.32 35.29
N ALA A 369 35.12 -15.91 35.94
CA ALA A 369 36.45 -16.44 35.64
C ALA A 369 36.61 -17.92 36.05
N ASP A 370 36.04 -18.30 37.20
CA ASP A 370 36.03 -19.68 37.69
C ASP A 370 35.21 -20.58 36.74
N LEU A 371 34.07 -20.08 36.24
CA LEU A 371 33.25 -20.79 35.26
C LEU A 371 33.99 -21.01 33.95
N ASP A 372 34.70 -19.99 33.44
CA ASP A 372 35.50 -20.12 32.22
C ASP A 372 36.62 -21.15 32.38
N ALA A 373 37.34 -21.11 33.52
CA ALA A 373 38.37 -22.08 33.84
C ALA A 373 37.81 -23.50 33.94
N ALA A 374 36.67 -23.67 34.64
CA ALA A 374 36.01 -24.95 34.80
C ALA A 374 35.51 -25.51 33.47
N LEU A 375 34.95 -24.69 32.58
CA LEU A 375 34.55 -25.11 31.23
C LEU A 375 35.75 -25.63 30.44
N ILE A 376 36.88 -24.91 30.44
CA ILE A 376 38.11 -25.34 29.76
C ILE A 376 38.61 -26.68 30.33
N GLU A 377 38.65 -26.81 31.67
CA GLU A 377 39.09 -28.03 32.32
C GLU A 377 38.15 -29.22 32.04
N THR A 378 36.85 -28.97 31.96
CA THR A 378 35.84 -29.99 31.64
C THR A 378 36.09 -30.60 30.25
N TYR A 379 36.34 -29.77 29.24
CA TYR A 379 36.71 -30.26 27.91
C TYR A 379 38.07 -30.98 27.92
N ALA A 380 39.05 -30.43 28.64
CA ALA A 380 40.37 -31.06 28.74
C ALA A 380 40.31 -32.45 29.40
N LYS A 381 39.48 -32.64 30.44
CA LYS A 381 39.22 -33.96 31.06
C LYS A 381 38.55 -34.94 30.11
N ALA A 382 37.66 -34.46 29.23
CA ALA A 382 37.07 -35.26 28.17
C ALA A 382 38.04 -35.55 27.00
N GLY A 383 39.29 -35.07 27.07
CA GLY A 383 40.30 -35.25 26.03
C GLY A 383 40.12 -34.34 24.82
N ILE A 384 39.23 -33.33 24.91
CA ILE A 384 38.97 -32.34 23.87
C ILE A 384 39.83 -31.11 24.16
N THR A 385 40.68 -30.73 23.22
CA THR A 385 41.62 -29.62 23.36
C THR A 385 41.51 -28.67 22.17
N ASN A 386 42.41 -27.67 22.09
CA ASN A 386 42.49 -26.80 20.92
C ASN A 386 42.92 -27.54 19.64
N ASP A 387 43.39 -28.78 19.72
CA ASP A 387 43.68 -29.61 18.54
C ASP A 387 42.38 -30.15 17.92
N PRO A 388 42.04 -29.76 16.67
CA PRO A 388 40.85 -30.24 15.96
C PRO A 388 40.71 -31.76 15.88
N LEU A 389 41.82 -32.50 15.89
CA LEU A 389 41.79 -33.96 15.84
C LEU A 389 41.08 -34.56 17.07
N THR A 390 41.04 -33.82 18.17
CA THR A 390 40.40 -34.25 19.42
C THR A 390 38.88 -34.02 19.44
N HIS A 391 38.34 -33.23 18.51
CA HIS A 391 36.93 -32.81 18.51
C HIS A 391 35.95 -33.93 18.11
N GLN A 392 36.46 -35.10 17.73
CA GLN A 392 35.65 -36.30 17.47
C GLN A 392 35.40 -37.15 18.73
N SER A 393 36.05 -36.80 19.85
CA SER A 393 35.84 -37.45 21.14
C SER A 393 34.41 -37.18 21.66
N PRO A 394 33.85 -38.08 22.49
CA PRO A 394 32.53 -37.84 23.08
C PRO A 394 32.55 -36.52 23.89
N PRO A 395 31.63 -35.59 23.61
CA PRO A 395 31.61 -34.31 24.31
C PRO A 395 31.25 -34.51 25.79
N PRO A 396 31.77 -33.66 26.69
CA PRO A 396 31.37 -33.68 28.09
C PRO A 396 29.90 -33.31 28.24
N THR A 397 29.39 -33.44 29.46
CA THR A 397 28.02 -33.10 29.83
C THR A 397 28.02 -32.09 30.98
N ILE A 398 26.83 -31.59 31.32
CA ILE A 398 26.65 -30.73 32.48
C ILE A 398 27.07 -31.39 33.80
N ALA A 399 27.00 -32.72 33.88
CA ALA A 399 27.46 -33.47 35.06
C ALA A 399 28.98 -33.39 35.21
N ASP A 400 29.71 -33.49 34.10
CA ASP A 400 31.17 -33.39 34.11
C ASP A 400 31.64 -31.98 34.50
N LEU A 401 30.91 -30.95 34.07
CA LEU A 401 31.17 -29.58 34.52
C LEU A 401 30.89 -29.42 36.03
N TYR A 402 29.80 -30.01 36.53
CA TYR A 402 29.47 -29.99 37.94
C TYR A 402 30.53 -30.69 38.81
N ASP A 403 31.16 -31.75 38.31
CA ASP A 403 32.23 -32.46 39.02
C ASP A 403 33.58 -31.69 38.99
N VAL A 404 33.74 -30.73 38.08
CA VAL A 404 34.93 -29.88 37.95
C VAL A 404 34.82 -28.61 38.83
N LEU A 405 33.62 -28.05 38.94
CA LEU A 405 33.28 -26.93 39.82
C LEU A 405 33.28 -27.34 41.30
#